data_AF-Q9QXF3-F1
#
_entry.id   AF-Q9QXF3-F1
#
_cell.length_a   1.000
_cell.length_b   1.000
_cell.length_c   1.000
_cell.angle_alpha   90.00
_cell.angle_beta   90.00
_cell.angle_gamma   90.00
#
_symmetry.space_group_name_H-M   'P 1'
#
loop_
_entity.id
_entity.type
_entity.pdbx_description
1 polymer ?
#
loop_
_entity_poly.entity_id
_entity_poly.type
_entity_poly.pdbx_seq_one_letter_code
_entity_poly.pdbx_strand_id
1 'polypeptide(L)'
;MKLVIVFMLAIIPVYCRTNSSGCNALDDAIAKTINSSVSMEEYHETVQKYTFLPYIRRTMEKFKECFAKQSNETQHNVFVMEFAIYNSDKCSGY
;
A
#
# COMPACT_ATOMS: atom_id res chain seq x y z
N MET A 1 37.24 5.04 4.40
CA MET A 1 36.30 6.12 4.02
C MET A 1 35.53 5.88 2.71
N LYS A 2 35.89 4.90 1.86
CA LYS A 2 35.10 4.56 0.66
C LYS A 2 33.88 3.66 0.94
N LEU A 3 34.02 2.73 1.89
CA LEU A 3 32.95 1.79 2.26
C LEU A 3 31.70 2.47 2.83
N VAL A 4 31.86 3.49 3.68
CA VAL A 4 30.74 4.24 4.27
C VAL A 4 29.92 4.97 3.20
N ILE A 5 30.59 5.51 2.17
CA ILE A 5 29.93 6.18 1.05
C ILE A 5 29.19 5.17 0.16
N VAL A 6 29.73 3.97 -0.04
CA VAL A 6 29.04 2.89 -0.78
C VAL A 6 27.81 2.39 -0.03
N PHE A 7 27.87 2.24 1.31
CA PHE A 7 26.69 1.91 2.09
C PHE A 7 25.66 3.05 2.05
N MET A 8 26.06 4.30 2.23
CA MET A 8 25.15 5.47 2.07
C MET A 8 24.47 5.47 0.70
N LEU A 9 25.22 5.26 -0.38
CA LEU A 9 24.71 5.19 -1.76
C LEU A 9 23.87 3.95 -2.05
N ALA A 10 23.98 2.87 -1.28
CA ALA A 10 23.11 1.71 -1.38
C ALA A 10 21.79 1.89 -0.61
N ILE A 11 21.80 2.69 0.47
CA ILE A 11 20.58 3.04 1.18
C ILE A 11 19.86 4.20 0.50
N ILE A 12 20.53 5.06 -0.29
CA ILE A 12 19.89 6.13 -1.07
C ILE A 12 18.83 5.62 -2.06
N PRO A 13 19.01 4.55 -2.86
CA PRO A 13 17.94 3.95 -3.68
C PRO A 13 16.79 3.34 -2.85
N VAL A 14 17.07 2.98 -1.59
CA VAL A 14 16.05 2.48 -0.64
C VAL A 14 15.31 3.64 0.02
N TYR A 15 15.98 4.76 0.30
CA TYR A 15 15.43 6.01 0.82
C TYR A 15 14.77 6.88 -0.25
N CYS A 16 15.19 6.74 -1.52
CA CYS A 16 14.56 7.31 -2.71
C CYS A 16 13.44 6.41 -3.24
N ARG A 17 12.91 5.48 -2.45
CA ARG A 17 11.54 4.99 -2.67
C ARG A 17 10.54 6.00 -2.13
N THR A 18 10.50 7.20 -2.70
CA THR A 18 9.23 7.93 -2.80
C THR A 18 8.52 7.43 -4.05
N ASN A 19 8.18 6.15 -4.00
CA ASN A 19 7.55 5.39 -5.07
C ASN A 19 6.21 4.90 -4.53
N SER A 20 5.23 5.79 -4.51
CA SER A 20 3.95 5.59 -3.83
C SER A 20 2.86 6.36 -4.56
N SER A 21 1.61 6.24 -4.12
CA SER A 21 0.47 7.00 -4.68
C SER A 21 0.59 8.53 -4.55
N GLY A 22 1.68 9.05 -3.95
CA GLY A 22 1.83 10.46 -3.60
C GLY A 22 1.04 10.84 -2.33
N CYS A 23 0.35 9.90 -1.71
CA CYS A 23 -0.44 10.10 -0.51
C CYS A 23 -0.23 8.95 0.48
N ASN A 24 0.52 9.21 1.56
CA ASN A 24 0.81 8.20 2.59
C ASN A 24 -0.43 7.51 3.16
N ALA A 25 -1.55 8.24 3.28
CA ALA A 25 -2.79 7.67 3.80
C ALA A 25 -3.44 6.69 2.81
N LEU A 26 -3.33 6.95 1.51
CA LEU A 26 -3.79 6.04 0.46
C LEU A 26 -2.86 4.82 0.39
N ASP A 27 -1.55 5.02 0.50
CA ASP A 27 -0.58 3.92 0.54
C ASP A 27 -0.84 2.96 1.71
N ASP A 28 -1.08 3.50 2.91
CA ASP A 28 -1.42 2.69 4.09
C ASP A 28 -2.75 1.95 3.89
N ALA A 29 -3.76 2.62 3.33
CA ALA A 29 -5.06 2.00 3.03
C ALA A 29 -4.93 0.84 2.02
N ILE A 30 -4.15 1.01 0.95
CA ILE A 30 -3.91 -0.04 -0.06
C ILE A 30 -3.17 -1.21 0.58
N ALA A 31 -2.05 -0.95 1.25
CA ALA A 31 -1.23 -1.99 1.87
C ALA A 31 -2.02 -2.82 2.89
N LYS A 32 -2.81 -2.16 3.75
CA LYS A 32 -3.62 -2.84 4.76
C LYS A 32 -4.89 -3.47 4.21
N THR A 33 -5.41 -3.02 3.08
CA THR A 33 -6.51 -3.70 2.38
C THR A 33 -6.03 -5.05 1.82
N ILE A 34 -4.88 -5.07 1.15
CA ILE A 34 -4.37 -6.25 0.43
C ILE A 34 -3.84 -7.33 1.39
N ASN A 35 -3.19 -6.94 2.48
CA ASN A 35 -2.50 -7.88 3.38
C ASN A 35 -3.47 -8.68 4.27
N SER A 36 -3.62 -9.99 4.06
CA SER A 36 -4.50 -10.83 4.90
C SER A 36 -4.12 -10.91 6.38
N SER A 37 -2.88 -10.58 6.74
CA SER A 37 -2.42 -10.62 8.14
C SER A 37 -2.91 -9.45 8.98
N VAL A 38 -3.42 -8.39 8.35
CA VAL A 38 -4.00 -7.22 9.04
C VAL A 38 -5.41 -7.55 9.50
N SER A 39 -5.69 -7.37 10.79
CA SER A 39 -7.00 -7.62 11.38
C SER A 39 -8.07 -6.63 10.89
N MET A 40 -9.35 -6.98 11.04
CA MET A 40 -10.43 -6.06 10.66
C MET A 40 -10.45 -4.83 11.57
N GLU A 41 -10.07 -4.97 12.84
CA GLU A 41 -9.93 -3.88 13.80
C GLU A 41 -8.86 -2.88 13.34
N GLU A 42 -7.65 -3.35 13.04
CA GLU A 42 -6.56 -2.50 12.53
C GLU A 42 -6.94 -1.87 11.19
N TYR A 43 -7.60 -2.63 10.32
CA TYR A 43 -8.08 -2.11 9.04
C TYR A 43 -9.06 -0.94 9.21
N HIS A 44 -10.01 -1.06 10.14
CA HIS A 44 -10.95 0.03 10.45
C HIS A 44 -10.23 1.29 10.94
N GLU A 45 -9.20 1.15 11.78
CA GLU A 45 -8.43 2.30 12.26
C GLU A 45 -7.80 3.08 11.10
N THR A 46 -7.37 2.39 10.04
CA THR A 46 -6.81 3.00 8.83
C THR A 46 -7.87 3.69 7.97
N VAL A 47 -9.02 3.05 7.73
CA VAL A 47 -9.99 3.56 6.73
C VAL A 47 -11.13 4.41 7.32
N GLN A 48 -11.32 4.43 8.65
CA GLN A 48 -12.46 5.08 9.32
C GLN A 48 -12.66 6.55 8.93
N LYS A 49 -11.59 7.30 8.65
CA LYS A 49 -11.67 8.71 8.25
C LYS A 49 -12.35 8.90 6.89
N TYR A 50 -12.38 7.86 6.07
CA TYR A 50 -12.92 7.87 4.71
C TYR A 50 -14.22 7.06 4.58
N THR A 51 -14.59 6.29 5.61
CA THR A 51 -15.73 5.37 5.60
C THR A 51 -16.84 5.76 6.59
N PHE A 52 -17.05 7.07 6.77
CA PHE A 52 -18.03 7.62 7.72
C PHE A 52 -19.49 7.20 7.44
N LEU A 53 -19.82 6.87 6.19
CA LEU A 53 -21.14 6.36 5.84
C LEU A 53 -21.21 4.83 6.03
N PRO A 54 -22.22 4.29 6.74
CA PRO A 54 -22.31 2.86 7.04
C PRO A 54 -22.29 1.94 5.82
N TYR A 55 -22.74 2.40 4.65
CA TYR A 55 -22.68 1.61 3.43
C TYR A 55 -21.26 1.57 2.83
N ILE A 56 -20.47 2.66 2.94
CA ILE A 56 -19.08 2.68 2.49
C ILE A 56 -18.24 1.75 3.37
N ARG A 57 -18.42 1.83 4.69
CA ARG A 57 -17.74 0.93 5.64
C ARG A 57 -18.00 -0.54 5.32
N ARG A 58 -19.26 -0.93 5.13
CA ARG A 58 -19.62 -2.31 4.75
C ARG A 58 -19.03 -2.75 3.41
N THR A 59 -18.92 -1.85 2.44
CA THR A 59 -18.23 -2.14 1.17
C THR A 59 -16.74 -2.38 1.39
N MET A 60 -16.07 -1.56 2.21
CA MET A 60 -14.64 -1.73 2.51
C MET A 60 -14.37 -3.00 3.32
N GLU A 61 -15.21 -3.35 4.28
CA GLU A 61 -15.14 -4.63 5.02
C GLU A 61 -15.19 -5.82 4.04
N LYS A 62 -16.15 -5.83 3.11
CA LYS A 62 -16.22 -6.87 2.06
C LYS A 62 -14.99 -6.88 1.15
N PHE A 63 -14.48 -5.71 0.79
CA PHE A 63 -13.31 -5.60 -0.06
C PHE A 63 -12.07 -6.19 0.63
N LYS A 64 -11.88 -5.89 1.92
CA LYS A 64 -10.86 -6.50 2.77
C LYS A 64 -11.03 -8.02 2.89
N GLU A 65 -12.24 -8.51 3.14
CA GLU A 65 -12.53 -9.95 3.20
C GLU A 65 -12.21 -10.68 1.87
N CYS A 66 -12.43 -10.02 0.73
CA CYS A 66 -12.06 -10.57 -0.58
C CYS A 66 -10.55 -10.83 -0.68
N PHE A 67 -9.72 -9.88 -0.23
CA PHE A 67 -8.27 -10.05 -0.21
C PHE A 67 -7.79 -11.06 0.83
N ALA A 68 -8.47 -11.15 1.98
CA ALA A 68 -8.18 -12.15 3.01
C ALA A 68 -8.34 -13.60 2.50
N LYS A 69 -9.17 -13.81 1.47
CA LYS A 69 -9.38 -15.10 0.81
C LYS A 69 -8.42 -15.39 -0.35
N GLN A 70 -7.59 -14.44 -0.75
CA GLN A 70 -6.59 -14.62 -1.81
C GLN A 70 -5.34 -15.32 -1.29
N SER A 71 -4.58 -15.94 -2.19
CA SER A 71 -3.26 -16.49 -1.85
C SER A 71 -2.26 -15.36 -1.57
N ASN A 72 -1.20 -15.67 -0.80
CA ASN A 72 -0.10 -14.74 -0.56
C ASN A 72 0.55 -14.28 -1.88
N GLU A 73 0.63 -15.16 -2.88
CA GLU A 73 1.14 -14.82 -4.22
C GLU A 73 0.24 -13.80 -4.91
N THR A 74 -1.07 -14.00 -4.90
CA THR A 74 -2.02 -13.04 -5.49
C THR A 74 -1.95 -11.69 -4.79
N GLN A 75 -1.90 -11.66 -3.46
CA GLN A 75 -1.75 -10.42 -2.69
C GLN A 75 -0.44 -9.70 -3.05
N HIS A 76 0.66 -10.44 -3.14
CA HIS A 76 1.95 -9.88 -3.55
C HIS A 76 1.89 -9.30 -4.97
N ASN A 77 1.30 -10.02 -5.92
CA ASN A 77 1.17 -9.57 -7.30
C ASN A 77 0.28 -8.31 -7.41
N VAL A 78 -0.79 -8.20 -6.62
CA VAL A 78 -1.60 -6.98 -6.57
C VAL A 78 -0.82 -5.82 -5.99
N PHE A 79 -0.03 -6.04 -4.93
CA PHE A 79 0.85 -5.00 -4.40
C PHE A 79 1.87 -4.51 -5.45
N VAL A 80 2.48 -5.45 -6.19
CA VAL A 80 3.39 -5.12 -7.31
C VAL A 80 2.68 -4.37 -8.42
N MET A 81 1.43 -4.74 -8.74
CA MET A 81 0.60 -4.04 -9.73
C MET A 81 0.31 -2.59 -9.31
N GLU A 82 -0.17 -2.36 -8.09
CA GLU A 82 -0.43 -1.01 -7.56
C GLU A 82 0.86 -0.17 -7.57
N PHE A 83 1.97 -0.77 -7.14
CA PHE A 83 3.28 -0.12 -7.20
C PHE A 83 3.65 0.26 -8.64
N ALA A 84 3.47 -0.63 -9.61
CA ALA A 84 3.77 -0.34 -11.02
C ALA A 84 2.87 0.78 -11.58
N ILE A 85 1.60 0.83 -11.19
CA ILE A 85 0.65 1.87 -11.61
C ILE A 85 1.10 3.25 -11.12
N TYR A 86 1.29 3.42 -9.81
CA TYR A 86 1.64 4.72 -9.23
C TYR A 86 3.03 5.21 -9.64
N ASN A 87 3.92 4.29 -10.01
CA ASN A 87 5.27 4.62 -10.49
C ASN A 87 5.38 4.70 -12.02
N SER A 88 4.26 4.60 -12.75
CA SER A 88 4.27 4.74 -14.20
C SER A 88 4.37 6.21 -14.63
N ASP A 89 4.99 6.46 -15.78
CA ASP A 89 5.02 7.79 -16.42
C ASP A 89 3.62 8.39 -16.68
N LYS A 90 2.60 7.52 -16.71
CA LYS A 90 1.20 7.93 -16.88
C LYS A 90 0.58 8.46 -15.59
N CYS A 91 1.01 7.96 -14.43
CA CYS A 91 0.54 8.43 -13.14
C CYS A 91 1.36 9.64 -12.66
N SER A 92 2.67 9.68 -12.90
CA SER A 92 3.56 10.77 -12.47
C SER A 92 3.32 12.12 -13.16
N GLY A 93 2.50 12.13 -14.22
CA GLY A 93 2.05 13.35 -14.90
C GLY A 93 0.91 14.09 -14.19
N TYR A 94 0.41 13.57 -13.06
CA TYR A 94 -0.62 14.17 -12.20
C TYR A 94 -0.07 14.38 -10.79
#